data_AF-A0A7X6WT30-F1
#
_entry.id   AF-A0A7X6WT30-F1
#
_cell.length_a   1.000
_cell.length_b   1.000
_cell.length_c   1.000
_cell.angle_alpha   90.00
_cell.angle_beta   90.00
_cell.angle_gamma   90.00
#
_symmetry.space_group_name_H-M   'P 1'
#
loop_
_entity.id
_entity.type
_entity.pdbx_description
1 polymer ?
#
loop_
_entity_poly.entity_id
_entity_poly.type
_entity_poly.pdbx_seq_one_letter_code
_entity_poly.pdbx_strand_id
1 'polypeptide(L)'
;IKNKFGNKKNQNPALIPVSFFILNFLIFIPLGNELNIRFFIIFPFLPYLILGFLITEILKSNQFKKIKIAGVLLLLLLIVISNLFVFKKTYDLQNYSARESAYGGISWGELENLCKNIKNLSEKNKLEKIYLSKDFEYKNSLKYACQKQGLAIDFINKKELSQYSAVFDISKQNNSLSKDELSQEKISVYRFTLFLFKK
;
A
#
# COMPACT_ATOMS: atom_id res chain seq x y z
N ILE A 1 -29.46 16.15 56.17
CA ILE A 1 -28.42 16.91 55.42
C ILE A 1 -28.74 16.78 53.92
N LYS A 2 -29.39 17.78 53.33
CA LYS A 2 -29.71 17.84 51.90
C LYS A 2 -28.43 18.22 51.15
N ASN A 3 -27.74 17.23 50.57
CA ASN A 3 -26.61 17.51 49.69
C ASN A 3 -27.13 18.09 48.38
N LYS A 4 -26.94 19.41 48.29
CA LYS A 4 -27.06 20.30 47.14
C LYS A 4 -25.95 19.92 46.14
N PHE A 5 -26.08 18.78 45.47
CA PHE A 5 -25.20 18.48 44.33
C PHE A 5 -25.58 19.40 43.19
N GLY A 6 -24.65 20.30 42.89
CA GLY A 6 -24.81 21.43 42.00
C GLY A 6 -25.26 21.05 40.59
N ASN A 7 -25.78 22.07 39.90
CA ASN A 7 -26.06 22.10 38.48
C ASN A 7 -25.03 21.27 37.69
N LYS A 8 -25.41 20.05 37.31
CA LYS A 8 -24.67 19.24 36.35
C LYS A 8 -24.79 19.99 35.03
N LYS A 9 -23.82 20.88 34.75
CA LYS A 9 -23.71 21.62 33.49
C LYS A 9 -23.84 20.57 32.39
N ASN A 10 -24.87 20.68 31.55
CA ASN A 10 -25.12 19.81 30.40
C ASN A 10 -23.91 19.90 29.44
N GLN A 11 -22.83 19.20 29.76
CA GLN A 11 -21.70 19.05 28.87
C GLN A 11 -22.11 17.99 27.87
N ASN A 12 -22.37 18.42 26.64
CA ASN A 12 -22.74 17.54 25.56
C ASN A 12 -21.53 16.64 25.24
N PRO A 13 -21.52 15.35 25.60
CA PRO A 13 -20.32 14.50 25.50
C PRO A 13 -19.86 14.33 24.04
N ALA A 14 -20.71 14.65 23.07
CA ALA A 14 -20.41 14.72 21.64
C ALA A 14 -19.36 15.79 21.29
N LEU A 15 -19.28 16.87 22.06
CA LEU A 15 -18.49 18.05 21.72
C LEU A 15 -16.99 17.78 21.82
N ILE A 16 -16.58 16.85 22.69
CA ILE A 16 -15.19 16.44 22.89
C ILE A 16 -14.64 15.67 21.66
N PRO A 17 -15.24 14.56 21.21
CA PRO A 17 -14.74 13.84 20.03
C PRO A 17 -14.86 14.66 18.74
N VAL A 18 -15.90 15.50 18.61
CA VAL A 18 -16.05 16.39 17.44
C VAL A 18 -14.99 17.48 17.43
N SER A 19 -14.71 18.13 18.57
CA SER A 19 -13.62 19.12 18.63
C SER A 19 -12.25 18.49 18.40
N PHE A 20 -12.01 17.29 18.95
CA PHE A 20 -10.80 16.51 18.66
C PHE A 20 -10.68 16.18 17.16
N PHE A 21 -11.77 15.78 16.50
CA PHE A 21 -11.80 15.53 15.05
C PHE A 21 -11.37 16.77 14.27
N ILE A 22 -12.02 17.91 14.55
CA ILE A 22 -11.78 19.17 13.82
C ILE A 22 -10.35 19.64 14.05
N LEU A 23 -9.85 19.59 15.29
CA LEU A 23 -8.47 19.97 15.61
C LEU A 23 -7.46 19.11 14.88
N ASN A 24 -7.61 17.78 14.93
CA ASN A 24 -6.71 16.89 14.20
C ASN A 24 -6.77 17.18 12.69
N PHE A 25 -7.97 17.28 12.12
CA PHE A 25 -8.13 17.57 10.71
C PHE A 25 -7.45 18.88 10.30
N LEU A 26 -7.63 19.97 11.06
CA LEU A 26 -6.99 21.26 10.80
C LEU A 26 -5.47 21.23 10.95
N ILE A 27 -4.92 20.48 11.92
CA ILE A 27 -3.48 20.32 12.10
C ILE A 27 -2.87 19.49 10.96
N PHE A 28 -3.58 18.45 10.52
CA PHE A 28 -3.06 17.50 9.55
C PHE A 28 -3.23 17.94 8.09
N ILE A 29 -4.16 18.84 7.75
CA ILE A 29 -4.26 19.43 6.40
C ILE A 29 -2.93 20.05 5.93
N PRO A 30 -2.31 21.00 6.66
CA PRO A 30 -1.06 21.61 6.22
C PRO A 30 0.11 20.62 6.23
N LEU A 31 0.08 19.62 7.12
CA LEU A 31 1.12 18.59 7.23
C LEU A 31 0.97 17.45 6.21
N GLY A 32 -0.19 17.37 5.53
CA GLY A 32 -0.56 16.31 4.58
C GLY A 32 0.45 16.10 3.46
N ASN A 33 1.07 17.19 2.99
CA ASN A 33 2.01 17.16 1.88
C ASN A 33 3.45 16.82 2.28
N GLU A 34 3.79 16.96 3.57
CA GLU A 34 5.16 16.78 4.06
C GLU A 34 5.35 15.50 4.87
N LEU A 35 4.30 15.01 5.52
CA LEU A 35 4.38 13.85 6.39
C LEU A 35 4.01 12.55 5.69
N ASN A 36 4.79 11.51 6.00
CA ASN A 36 4.48 10.15 5.57
C ASN A 36 3.10 9.70 6.13
N ILE A 37 2.32 8.98 5.32
CA ILE A 37 0.98 8.47 5.66
C ILE A 37 0.92 7.75 7.03
N ARG A 38 2.02 7.17 7.50
CA ARG A 38 2.10 6.56 8.85
C ARG A 38 1.73 7.50 10.00
N PHE A 39 1.91 8.81 9.85
CA PHE A 39 1.54 9.80 10.88
C PHE A 39 0.02 10.00 10.96
N PHE A 40 -0.71 9.51 9.96
CA PHE A 40 -2.18 9.57 9.88
C PHE A 40 -2.84 8.30 10.44
N ILE A 41 -2.10 7.46 11.17
CA ILE A 41 -2.62 6.20 11.73
C ILE A 41 -3.79 6.40 12.69
N ILE A 42 -3.96 7.62 13.23
CA ILE A 42 -5.08 7.95 14.10
C ILE A 42 -6.40 8.16 13.35
N PHE A 43 -6.36 8.54 12.07
CA PHE A 43 -7.57 8.78 11.26
C PHE A 43 -8.41 7.52 11.06
N PRO A 44 -7.84 6.33 10.79
CA PRO A 44 -8.59 5.08 10.79
C PRO A 44 -9.38 4.81 12.08
N PHE A 45 -8.93 5.28 13.25
CA PHE A 45 -9.63 5.05 14.53
C PHE A 45 -10.85 5.96 14.72
N LEU A 46 -10.90 7.07 14.01
CA LEU A 46 -11.84 8.15 14.22
C LEU A 46 -13.29 7.79 13.85
N PRO A 47 -13.57 7.08 12.74
CA PRO A 47 -14.90 6.52 12.47
C PRO A 47 -15.43 5.63 13.60
N TYR A 48 -14.56 4.86 14.26
CA TYR A 48 -14.97 3.97 15.36
C TYR A 48 -15.37 4.74 16.62
N LEU A 49 -14.70 5.87 16.91
CA LEU A 49 -15.09 6.76 18.01
C LEU A 49 -16.47 7.37 17.77
N ILE A 50 -16.73 7.85 16.55
CA ILE A 50 -18.04 8.39 16.15
C ILE A 50 -19.11 7.30 16.23
N LEU A 51 -18.81 6.10 15.74
CA LEU A 51 -19.72 4.96 15.79
C LEU A 51 -20.07 4.58 17.24
N GLY A 52 -19.08 4.53 18.14
CA GLY A 52 -19.30 4.29 19.56
C GLY A 52 -20.24 5.32 20.19
N PHE A 53 -20.03 6.60 19.87
CA PHE A 53 -20.91 7.69 20.32
C PHE A 53 -22.35 7.52 19.80
N LEU A 54 -22.53 7.23 18.51
CA LEU A 54 -23.85 6.99 17.91
C LEU A 54 -24.56 5.81 18.59
N ILE A 55 -23.84 4.72 18.84
CA ILE A 55 -24.39 3.55 19.55
C ILE A 55 -24.86 3.93 20.95
N THR A 56 -24.08 4.71 21.70
CA THR A 56 -24.49 5.17 23.03
C THR A 56 -25.76 6.01 23.01
N GLU A 57 -25.91 6.94 22.05
CA GLU A 57 -27.13 7.76 21.95
C GLU A 57 -28.34 6.95 21.49
N ILE A 58 -28.17 6.01 20.54
CA ILE A 58 -29.25 5.10 20.11
C ILE A 58 -29.77 4.26 21.29
N LEU A 59 -28.86 3.73 22.11
CA LEU A 59 -29.17 2.83 23.23
C LEU A 59 -29.64 3.55 24.51
N LYS A 60 -29.57 4.88 24.55
CA LYS A 60 -29.95 5.70 25.72
C LYS A 60 -31.43 5.58 26.09
N SER A 61 -32.30 5.39 25.10
CA SER A 61 -33.74 5.20 25.31
C SER A 61 -34.09 3.71 25.50
N ASN A 62 -34.78 3.40 26.60
CA ASN A 62 -35.21 2.04 26.95
C ASN A 62 -36.32 1.47 26.05
N GLN A 63 -36.99 2.31 25.25
CA GLN A 63 -37.98 1.84 24.30
C GLN A 63 -37.30 0.97 23.24
N PHE A 64 -37.87 -0.22 23.00
CA PHE A 64 -37.37 -1.19 22.01
C PHE A 64 -35.89 -1.58 22.18
N LYS A 65 -35.36 -1.56 23.41
CA LYS A 65 -33.94 -1.83 23.69
C LYS A 65 -33.40 -3.10 23.02
N LYS A 66 -34.15 -4.21 23.05
CA LYS A 66 -33.76 -5.47 22.40
C LYS A 66 -33.60 -5.33 20.88
N ILE A 67 -34.54 -4.65 20.22
CA ILE A 67 -34.53 -4.41 18.78
C ILE A 67 -33.35 -3.50 18.41
N LYS A 68 -33.12 -2.43 19.18
CA LYS A 68 -31.98 -1.53 18.96
C LYS A 68 -30.64 -2.24 19.12
N ILE A 69 -30.50 -3.07 20.14
CA ILE A 69 -29.29 -3.89 20.35
C ILE A 69 -29.07 -4.84 19.16
N ALA A 70 -30.11 -5.54 18.72
CA ALA A 70 -30.02 -6.42 17.54
C ALA A 70 -29.63 -5.64 16.28
N GLY A 71 -30.20 -4.46 16.06
CA GLY A 71 -29.85 -3.58 14.93
C GLY A 71 -28.40 -3.08 14.99
N VAL A 72 -27.91 -2.70 16.16
CA VAL A 72 -26.50 -2.30 16.36
C VAL A 72 -25.56 -3.48 16.09
N LEU A 73 -25.88 -4.68 16.57
CA LEU A 73 -25.07 -5.87 16.32
C LEU A 73 -25.03 -6.22 14.82
N LEU A 74 -26.17 -6.12 14.12
CA LEU A 74 -26.24 -6.32 12.68
C LEU A 74 -25.37 -5.29 11.93
N LEU A 75 -25.46 -4.01 12.30
CA LEU A 75 -24.64 -2.94 11.73
C LEU A 75 -23.15 -3.21 11.92
N LEU A 76 -22.73 -3.58 13.15
CA LEU A 76 -21.35 -3.90 13.45
C LEU A 76 -20.86 -5.09 12.61
N LEU A 77 -21.67 -6.13 12.47
CA LEU A 77 -21.35 -7.29 11.64
C LEU A 77 -21.15 -6.89 10.17
N LEU A 78 -22.03 -6.04 9.61
CA LEU A 78 -21.88 -5.54 8.25
C LEU A 78 -20.60 -4.72 8.07
N ILE A 79 -20.25 -3.87 9.03
CA ILE A 79 -19.00 -3.09 9.01
C ILE A 79 -17.79 -4.03 9.04
N VAL A 80 -17.80 -5.05 9.90
CA VAL A 80 -16.72 -6.05 9.98
C VAL A 80 -16.57 -6.81 8.66
N ILE A 81 -17.66 -7.30 8.08
CA ILE A 81 -17.63 -8.02 6.80
C ILE A 81 -17.12 -7.11 5.68
N SER A 82 -17.59 -5.86 5.62
CA SER A 82 -17.12 -4.88 4.65
C SER A 82 -15.62 -4.61 4.79
N ASN A 83 -15.14 -4.39 6.01
CA ASN A 83 -13.72 -4.22 6.28
C ASN A 83 -12.92 -5.46 5.85
N LEU A 84 -13.37 -6.68 6.19
CA LEU A 84 -12.71 -7.92 5.76
C LEU A 84 -12.64 -8.05 4.24
N PHE A 85 -13.70 -7.64 3.52
CA PHE A 85 -13.71 -7.67 2.06
C PHE A 85 -12.72 -6.68 1.47
N VAL A 86 -12.67 -5.45 2.00
CA VAL A 86 -11.68 -4.44 1.59
C VAL A 86 -10.26 -4.92 1.90
N PHE A 87 -10.01 -5.40 3.12
CA PHE A 87 -8.70 -5.96 3.50
C PHE A 87 -8.29 -7.11 2.58
N LYS A 88 -9.18 -8.07 2.31
CA LYS A 88 -8.89 -9.17 1.39
C LYS A 88 -8.49 -8.65 0.02
N LYS A 89 -9.16 -7.63 -0.51
CA LYS A 89 -8.83 -7.01 -1.81
C LYS A 89 -7.50 -6.24 -1.77
N THR A 90 -7.26 -5.45 -0.73
CA THR A 90 -6.04 -4.64 -0.58
C THR A 90 -4.78 -5.48 -0.37
N TYR A 91 -4.92 -6.63 0.30
CA TYR A 91 -3.81 -7.55 0.60
C TYR A 91 -3.80 -8.80 -0.29
N ASP A 92 -4.56 -8.83 -1.39
CA ASP A 92 -4.41 -9.86 -2.41
C ASP A 92 -3.10 -9.61 -3.17
N LEU A 93 -2.00 -10.12 -2.62
CA LEU A 93 -0.65 -10.01 -3.16
C LEU A 93 -0.48 -10.72 -4.51
N GLN A 94 -1.41 -11.62 -4.88
CA GLN A 94 -1.34 -12.40 -6.11
C GLN A 94 -1.97 -11.66 -7.30
N ASN A 95 -3.04 -10.89 -7.06
CA ASN A 95 -3.76 -10.13 -8.10
C ASN A 95 -3.51 -8.61 -7.99
N TYR A 96 -2.27 -8.21 -7.70
CA TYR A 96 -1.85 -6.82 -7.44
C TYR A 96 -1.77 -5.94 -8.71
N SER A 97 -2.79 -5.99 -9.57
CA SER A 97 -2.93 -5.14 -10.77
C SER A 97 -3.86 -3.94 -10.54
N ALA A 98 -4.45 -3.80 -9.35
CA ALA A 98 -5.25 -2.64 -9.00
C ALA A 98 -4.36 -1.39 -8.82
N ARG A 99 -4.74 -0.27 -9.45
CA ARG A 99 -4.10 1.06 -9.35
C ARG A 99 -3.91 1.59 -7.91
N GLU A 100 -4.54 0.95 -6.93
CA GLU A 100 -4.61 1.36 -5.53
C GLU A 100 -3.50 0.75 -4.66
N SER A 101 -2.26 0.65 -5.17
CA SER A 101 -1.12 0.40 -4.29
C SER A 101 -0.90 1.64 -3.42
N ALA A 102 -1.65 1.77 -2.33
CA ALA A 102 -1.58 2.86 -1.36
C ALA A 102 -0.15 3.08 -0.80
N TYR A 103 0.74 2.12 -1.01
CA TYR A 103 2.11 2.12 -0.52
C TYR A 103 3.19 2.56 -1.51
N GLY A 104 2.87 2.83 -2.78
CA GLY A 104 3.85 3.31 -3.76
C GLY A 104 5.09 2.42 -3.98
N GLY A 105 5.11 1.21 -3.40
CA GLY A 105 6.21 0.25 -3.47
C GLY A 105 5.90 -0.89 -4.45
N ILE A 106 6.91 -1.71 -4.77
CA ILE A 106 6.79 -2.94 -5.56
C ILE A 106 6.25 -4.10 -4.72
N SER A 107 5.28 -4.86 -5.26
CA SER A 107 4.75 -6.04 -4.57
C SER A 107 5.71 -7.22 -4.64
N TRP A 108 5.56 -8.18 -3.73
CA TRP A 108 6.37 -9.40 -3.76
C TRP A 108 6.15 -10.23 -5.03
N GLY A 109 4.89 -10.37 -5.48
CA GLY A 109 4.58 -11.07 -6.73
C GLY A 109 5.15 -10.39 -7.97
N GLU A 110 5.22 -9.05 -7.98
CA GLU A 110 5.89 -8.31 -9.06
C GLU A 110 7.40 -8.60 -9.10
N LEU A 111 8.06 -8.63 -7.92
CA LEU A 111 9.48 -8.97 -7.81
C LEU A 111 9.76 -10.41 -8.24
N GLU A 112 8.92 -11.36 -7.81
CA GLU A 112 9.06 -12.77 -8.21
C GLU A 112 8.89 -12.96 -9.71
N ASN A 113 7.90 -12.29 -10.32
CA ASN A 113 7.69 -12.35 -11.76
C ASN A 113 8.81 -11.65 -12.54
N LEU A 114 9.33 -10.52 -12.05
CA LEU A 114 10.51 -9.91 -12.66
C LEU A 114 11.69 -10.88 -12.65
N CYS A 115 11.95 -11.51 -11.51
CA CYS A 115 13.06 -12.44 -11.41
C CYS A 115 12.89 -13.68 -12.29
N LYS A 116 11.68 -14.25 -12.32
CA LYS A 116 11.35 -15.39 -13.18
C LYS A 116 11.59 -15.05 -14.66
N ASN A 117 11.18 -13.86 -15.10
CA ASN A 117 11.41 -13.41 -16.47
C ASN A 117 12.90 -13.16 -16.77
N ILE A 118 13.64 -12.57 -15.83
CA ILE A 118 15.11 -12.41 -15.95
C ILE A 118 15.78 -13.79 -16.09
N LYS A 119 15.40 -14.76 -15.24
CA LYS A 119 15.91 -16.13 -15.29
C LYS A 119 15.64 -16.78 -16.64
N ASN A 120 14.39 -16.77 -17.08
CA ASN A 120 13.99 -17.37 -18.36
C ASN A 120 14.74 -16.74 -19.54
N LEU A 121 14.88 -15.41 -19.56
CA LEU A 121 15.64 -14.71 -20.60
C LEU A 121 17.13 -15.04 -20.54
N SER A 122 17.70 -15.14 -19.34
CA SER A 122 19.10 -15.51 -19.12
C SER A 122 19.39 -16.92 -19.63
N GLU A 123 18.53 -17.89 -19.30
CA GLU A 123 18.66 -19.28 -19.75
C GLU A 123 18.49 -19.40 -21.26
N LYS A 124 17.46 -18.74 -21.83
CA LYS A 124 17.22 -18.70 -23.29
C LYS A 124 18.40 -18.12 -24.06
N ASN A 125 19.05 -17.08 -23.51
CA ASN A 125 20.17 -16.40 -24.15
C ASN A 125 21.54 -16.94 -23.72
N LYS A 126 21.59 -18.00 -22.89
CA LYS A 126 22.81 -18.62 -22.35
C LYS A 126 23.75 -17.61 -21.66
N LEU A 127 23.18 -16.71 -20.87
CA LEU A 127 23.97 -15.73 -20.11
C LEU A 127 24.55 -16.37 -18.85
N GLU A 128 25.87 -16.32 -18.69
CA GLU A 128 26.56 -16.83 -17.49
C GLU A 128 26.40 -15.92 -16.28
N LYS A 129 26.28 -14.60 -16.51
CA LYS A 129 26.13 -13.58 -15.47
C LYS A 129 25.02 -12.62 -15.82
N ILE A 130 24.30 -12.18 -14.79
CA ILE A 130 23.11 -11.35 -14.92
C ILE A 130 23.40 -9.98 -14.32
N TYR A 131 23.51 -8.99 -15.19
CA TYR A 131 23.73 -7.61 -14.82
C TYR A 131 22.45 -6.81 -14.98
N LEU A 132 22.12 -6.01 -13.96
CA LEU A 132 20.98 -5.10 -13.96
C LEU A 132 21.45 -3.65 -13.83
N SER A 133 20.71 -2.74 -14.45
CA SER A 133 20.87 -1.30 -14.25
C SER A 133 20.66 -0.89 -12.78
N LYS A 134 21.63 -0.18 -12.18
CA LYS A 134 21.61 0.25 -10.77
C LYS A 134 20.51 1.27 -10.44
N ASP A 135 19.90 1.90 -11.44
CA ASP A 135 18.89 2.95 -11.27
C ASP A 135 17.51 2.42 -10.84
N PHE A 136 17.36 1.10 -10.67
CA PHE A 136 16.11 0.51 -10.21
C PHE A 136 15.86 0.81 -8.73
N GLU A 137 14.77 1.53 -8.46
CA GLU A 137 14.34 1.99 -7.12
C GLU A 137 14.30 0.86 -6.08
N TYR A 138 13.92 -0.36 -6.50
CA TYR A 138 13.74 -1.51 -5.62
C TYR A 138 14.86 -2.57 -5.76
N LYS A 139 16.08 -2.16 -6.12
CA LYS A 139 17.23 -3.06 -6.35
C LYS A 139 17.48 -4.10 -5.24
N ASN A 140 17.39 -3.69 -3.97
CA ASN A 140 17.65 -4.58 -2.84
C ASN A 140 16.56 -5.65 -2.71
N SER A 141 15.31 -5.26 -2.88
CA SER A 141 14.16 -6.18 -2.85
C SER A 141 14.21 -7.17 -4.01
N LEU A 142 14.60 -6.71 -5.21
CA LEU A 142 14.79 -7.56 -6.37
C LEU A 142 15.97 -8.52 -6.20
N LYS A 143 17.09 -8.05 -5.65
CA LYS A 143 18.23 -8.90 -5.32
C LYS A 143 17.83 -10.03 -4.39
N TYR A 144 17.11 -9.69 -3.33
CA TYR A 144 16.63 -10.67 -2.35
C TYR A 144 15.64 -11.67 -2.98
N ALA A 145 14.65 -11.20 -3.74
CA ALA A 145 13.70 -12.06 -4.44
C ALA A 145 14.41 -13.01 -5.42
N CYS A 146 15.41 -12.52 -6.15
CA CYS A 146 16.19 -13.33 -7.07
C CYS A 146 17.09 -14.35 -6.39
N GLN A 147 17.76 -13.98 -5.30
CA GLN A 147 18.54 -14.92 -4.51
C GLN A 147 17.68 -16.07 -3.98
N LYS A 148 16.43 -15.81 -3.57
CA LYS A 148 15.48 -16.85 -3.16
C LYS A 148 15.14 -17.84 -4.28
N GLN A 149 15.22 -17.41 -5.54
CA GLN A 149 15.02 -18.27 -6.72
C GLN A 149 16.33 -18.90 -7.24
N GLY A 150 17.44 -18.76 -6.50
CA GLY A 150 18.76 -19.26 -6.90
C GLY A 150 19.46 -18.43 -7.98
N LEU A 151 19.01 -17.18 -8.19
CA LEU A 151 19.55 -16.29 -9.20
C LEU A 151 20.47 -15.23 -8.54
N ALA A 152 21.75 -15.23 -8.92
CA ALA A 152 22.68 -14.18 -8.52
C ALA A 152 22.61 -13.03 -9.52
N ILE A 153 22.30 -11.83 -9.02
CA ILE A 153 22.24 -10.61 -9.83
C ILE A 153 23.18 -9.54 -9.29
N ASP A 154 23.85 -8.85 -10.21
CA ASP A 154 24.73 -7.72 -9.92
C ASP A 154 24.20 -6.44 -10.55
N PHE A 155 24.30 -5.33 -9.82
CA PHE A 155 23.84 -4.03 -10.29
C PHE A 155 25.01 -3.19 -10.76
N ILE A 156 24.95 -2.75 -12.02
CA ILE A 156 26.00 -1.97 -12.69
C ILE A 156 25.53 -0.56 -13.00
N ASN A 157 26.46 0.40 -13.05
CA ASN A 157 26.12 1.76 -13.42
C ASN A 157 25.79 1.85 -14.92
N LYS A 158 24.87 2.73 -15.31
CA LYS A 158 24.53 2.95 -16.73
C LYS A 158 25.73 3.31 -17.61
N LYS A 159 26.76 3.96 -17.06
CA LYS A 159 27.98 4.32 -17.80
C LYS A 159 28.83 3.11 -18.20
N GLU A 160 28.65 1.98 -17.54
CA GLU A 160 29.43 0.75 -17.75
C GLU A 160 28.71 -0.25 -18.67
N LEU A 161 27.48 0.07 -19.14
CA LEU A 161 26.65 -0.83 -19.95
C LEU A 161 27.39 -1.37 -21.20
N SER A 162 28.23 -0.56 -21.83
CA SER A 162 28.96 -0.91 -23.05
C SER A 162 30.04 -1.98 -22.86
N GLN A 163 30.41 -2.28 -21.62
CA GLN A 163 31.46 -3.24 -21.26
C GLN A 163 30.93 -4.67 -21.11
N TYR A 164 29.61 -4.86 -21.03
CA TYR A 164 28.99 -6.15 -20.79
C TYR A 164 28.29 -6.68 -22.05
N SER A 165 28.36 -8.00 -22.25
CA SER A 165 27.75 -8.67 -23.40
C SER A 165 26.22 -8.67 -23.35
N ALA A 166 25.64 -8.64 -22.15
CA ALA A 166 24.20 -8.57 -21.92
C ALA A 166 23.86 -7.82 -20.62
N VAL A 167 22.86 -6.93 -20.67
CA VAL A 167 22.36 -6.21 -19.49
C VAL A 167 20.84 -6.12 -19.51
N PHE A 168 20.24 -6.30 -18.34
CA PHE A 168 18.83 -6.07 -18.09
C PHE A 168 18.59 -4.64 -17.57
N ASP A 169 17.69 -3.90 -18.21
CA ASP A 169 17.16 -2.63 -17.67
C ASP A 169 15.68 -2.79 -17.30
N ILE A 170 15.27 -2.15 -16.20
CA ILE A 170 13.90 -2.21 -15.69
C ILE A 170 13.37 -0.79 -15.58
N SER A 171 12.36 -0.47 -16.39
CA SER A 171 11.68 0.83 -16.35
C SER A 171 10.19 0.69 -16.03
N LYS A 172 9.60 1.75 -15.45
CA LYS A 172 8.14 1.85 -15.28
C LYS A 172 7.52 2.13 -16.66
N GLN A 173 6.41 1.45 -17.01
CA GLN A 173 5.77 1.54 -18.35
C GLN A 173 5.46 2.98 -18.81
N ASN A 174 5.19 3.90 -17.89
CA ASN A 174 4.87 5.30 -18.21
C ASN A 174 6.09 6.21 -18.36
N ASN A 175 7.26 5.78 -17.88
CA ASN A 175 8.52 6.43 -18.22
C ASN A 175 8.96 5.81 -19.54
N SER A 176 8.33 6.24 -20.64
CA SER A 176 8.86 6.00 -21.96
C SER A 176 10.23 6.67 -22.01
N LEU A 177 11.28 5.89 -21.78
CA LEU A 177 12.58 6.18 -22.34
C LEU A 177 12.34 6.34 -23.85
N SER A 178 12.26 7.59 -24.28
CA SER A 178 12.67 7.95 -25.62
C SER A 178 14.15 7.56 -25.70
N LYS A 179 14.50 6.75 -26.72
CA LYS A 179 15.81 6.13 -27.02
C LYS A 179 15.91 4.67 -26.51
N ASP A 180 16.20 3.64 -27.30
CA ASP A 180 16.70 3.52 -28.68
C ASP A 180 16.34 2.13 -29.25
N GLU A 181 16.44 2.00 -30.58
CA GLU A 181 16.25 0.83 -31.45
C GLU A 181 17.20 -0.37 -31.18
N LEU A 182 17.77 -0.47 -29.97
CA LEU A 182 18.86 -1.41 -29.63
C LEU A 182 18.46 -2.52 -28.63
N SER A 183 17.24 -2.52 -28.09
CA SER A 183 16.78 -3.63 -27.24
C SER A 183 16.33 -4.81 -28.11
N GLN A 184 17.00 -5.96 -28.00
CA GLN A 184 16.67 -7.15 -28.78
C GLN A 184 15.42 -7.86 -28.27
N GLU A 185 15.19 -7.86 -26.95
CA GLU A 185 14.00 -8.45 -26.34
C GLU A 185 13.39 -7.53 -25.28
N LYS A 186 12.07 -7.38 -25.31
CA LYS A 186 11.26 -6.56 -24.41
C LYS A 186 10.15 -7.41 -23.80
N ILE A 187 10.09 -7.48 -22.48
CA ILE A 187 9.02 -8.18 -21.76
C ILE A 187 8.34 -7.23 -20.79
N SER A 188 7.01 -7.10 -20.93
CA SER A 188 6.19 -6.38 -19.97
C SER A 188 5.88 -7.27 -18.77
N VAL A 189 6.20 -6.79 -17.57
CA VAL A 189 5.93 -7.47 -16.30
C VAL A 189 5.13 -6.52 -15.41
N TYR A 190 3.80 -6.70 -15.40
CA TYR A 190 2.87 -5.77 -14.75
C TYR A 190 3.10 -4.32 -15.19
N ARG A 191 3.48 -3.43 -14.26
CA ARG A 191 3.79 -2.02 -14.52
C ARG A 191 5.24 -1.75 -14.89
N PHE A 192 6.08 -2.77 -14.93
CA PHE A 192 7.48 -2.69 -15.32
C PHE A 192 7.68 -3.25 -16.71
N THR A 193 8.74 -2.78 -17.37
CA THR A 193 9.23 -3.36 -18.62
C THR A 193 10.67 -3.75 -18.42
N LEU A 194 10.97 -5.01 -18.75
CA LEU A 194 12.30 -5.58 -18.75
C LEU A 194 12.85 -5.48 -20.18
N PHE A 195 14.01 -4.85 -20.32
CA PHE A 195 14.74 -4.76 -21.58
C PHE A 195 16.02 -5.59 -21.48
N LEU A 196 16.28 -6.42 -22.48
CA LEU A 196 17.56 -7.09 -22.65
C LEU A 196 18.34 -6.40 -23.77
N PHE A 197 19.47 -5.81 -23.40
CA PHE A 197 20.45 -5.28 -24.34
C PHE A 197 21.54 -6.32 -24.52
N LYS A 198 21.83 -6.69 -25.76
CA LYS A 198 22.90 -7.62 -26.12
C LYS A 198 23.78 -6.98 -27.18
N LYS A 199 25.10 -7.14 -27.04
CA LYS A 199 26.07 -6.67 -28.03
C LYS A 199 26.23 -7.66 -29.18
#